data_AF-A0A3D0H9E0-F1
#
_entry.id   AF-A0A3D0H9E0-F1
#
_cell.length_a   1.000
_cell.length_b   1.000
_cell.length_c   1.000
_cell.angle_alpha   90.00
_cell.angle_beta   90.00
_cell.angle_gamma   90.00
#
_symmetry.space_group_name_H-M   'P 1'
#
loop_
_entity.id
_entity.type
_entity.pdbx_description
1 polymer ?
#
loop_
_entity_poly.entity_id
_entity_poly.type
_entity_poly.pdbx_seq_one_letter_code
_entity_poly.pdbx_strand_id
1 'polypeptide(L)'
;MSDKYEKYRLLAYQVPPIRQSTPTTCWAACIAWWAKATGGGRPQMTQEQAYFKYAHLSDEDNRMSRANLAQILNDPIWKATAELITGPRDLGKNYFLRRLESGPMIIGYRDALYGDGHVNVGIAPSISHPDDMIVMEPWTGMTTHKGYGKYTSLSSKLVIAWPRG
;
A
#
# COMPACT_ATOMS: atom_id res chain seq x y z
N MET A 1 9.65 22.38 15.33
CA MET A 1 10.21 21.28 14.52
C MET A 1 9.27 21.05 13.36
N SER A 2 9.75 21.18 12.12
CA SER A 2 8.96 20.82 10.94
C SER A 2 8.55 19.36 11.06
N ASP A 3 7.25 19.09 11.13
CA ASP A 3 6.76 17.73 11.17
C ASP A 3 6.84 17.17 9.74
N LYS A 4 7.92 16.45 9.46
CA LYS A 4 8.27 15.92 8.13
C LYS A 4 7.16 15.11 7.46
N TYR A 5 6.18 14.63 8.23
CA TYR A 5 5.05 13.85 7.74
C TYR A 5 3.74 14.66 7.64
N GLU A 6 3.73 15.94 7.97
CA GLU A 6 2.51 16.77 8.01
C GLU A 6 1.80 16.77 6.67
N LYS A 7 2.54 17.02 5.59
CA LYS A 7 2.00 16.96 4.23
C LYS A 7 1.35 15.61 3.92
N TYR A 8 1.91 14.50 4.40
CA TYR A 8 1.36 13.17 4.13
C TYR A 8 0.15 12.86 5.01
N ARG A 9 0.11 13.35 6.25
CA ARG A 9 -1.12 13.30 7.05
C ARG A 9 -2.25 14.09 6.42
N LEU A 10 -1.96 15.27 5.86
CA LEU A 10 -2.97 16.04 5.13
C LEU A 10 -3.49 15.28 3.89
N LEU A 11 -2.63 14.54 3.17
CA LEU A 11 -3.08 13.69 2.06
C LEU A 11 -4.13 12.67 2.48
N ALA A 12 -4.05 12.12 3.70
CA ALA A 12 -5.01 11.15 4.21
C ALA A 12 -6.45 11.70 4.31
N TYR A 13 -6.60 13.03 4.35
CA TYR A 13 -7.89 13.73 4.41
C TYR A 13 -8.25 14.40 3.07
N GLN A 14 -7.26 14.72 2.23
CA GLN A 14 -7.48 15.39 0.95
C GLN A 14 -7.80 14.42 -0.20
N VAL A 15 -7.31 13.18 -0.12
CA VAL A 15 -7.54 12.16 -1.15
C VAL A 15 -8.53 11.14 -0.62
N PRO A 16 -9.78 11.13 -1.13
CA PRO A 16 -10.79 10.19 -0.66
C PRO A 16 -10.30 8.74 -0.76
N PRO A 17 -10.48 7.92 0.29
CA PRO A 17 -10.13 6.50 0.24
C PRO A 17 -10.96 5.78 -0.83
N ILE A 18 -10.37 4.77 -1.48
CA ILE A 18 -11.02 4.00 -2.54
C ILE A 18 -11.42 2.63 -1.99
N ARG A 19 -12.71 2.31 -2.05
CA ARG A 19 -13.20 0.96 -1.73
C ARG A 19 -12.96 0.01 -2.89
N GLN A 20 -12.44 -1.18 -2.62
CA GLN A 20 -12.33 -2.24 -3.62
C GLN A 20 -13.71 -2.63 -4.17
N SER A 21 -13.78 -2.93 -5.47
CA SER A 21 -15.04 -3.17 -6.19
C SER A 21 -15.44 -4.64 -6.11
N THR A 22 -14.47 -5.52 -5.90
CA THR A 22 -14.63 -6.96 -5.74
C THR A 22 -13.80 -7.44 -4.55
N PRO A 23 -14.02 -8.66 -4.02
CA PRO A 23 -13.21 -9.21 -2.93
C PRO A 23 -11.69 -9.30 -3.22
N THR A 24 -11.27 -9.27 -4.48
CA THR A 24 -9.88 -9.51 -4.90
C THR A 24 -9.16 -8.29 -5.50
N THR A 25 -9.83 -7.12 -5.56
CA THR A 25 -9.31 -5.90 -6.21
C THR A 25 -8.66 -4.90 -5.24
N CYS A 26 -8.32 -5.31 -4.01
CA CYS A 26 -7.65 -4.45 -3.02
C CYS A 26 -6.35 -3.84 -3.54
N TRP A 27 -5.58 -4.59 -4.35
CA TRP A 27 -4.35 -4.10 -4.98
C TRP A 27 -4.61 -2.96 -5.98
N ALA A 28 -5.65 -3.08 -6.81
CA ALA A 28 -5.99 -2.09 -7.82
C ALA A 28 -6.51 -0.80 -7.16
N ALA A 29 -7.31 -0.93 -6.10
CA ALA A 29 -7.77 0.18 -5.28
C ALA A 29 -6.57 0.95 -4.68
N CYS A 30 -5.60 0.21 -4.13
CA CYS A 30 -4.39 0.78 -3.54
C CYS A 30 -3.51 1.49 -4.57
N ILE A 31 -3.28 0.90 -5.75
CA ILE A 31 -2.48 1.53 -6.81
C ILE A 31 -3.13 2.82 -7.31
N ALA A 32 -4.45 2.79 -7.57
CA ALA A 32 -5.18 3.97 -8.03
C ALA A 32 -5.11 5.11 -7.01
N TRP A 33 -5.37 4.82 -5.73
CA TRP A 33 -5.27 5.82 -4.67
C TRP A 33 -3.84 6.33 -4.51
N TRP A 34 -2.86 5.43 -4.48
CA TRP A 34 -1.45 5.75 -4.28
C TRP A 34 -0.89 6.65 -5.39
N ALA A 35 -1.21 6.35 -6.66
CA ALA A 35 -0.76 7.15 -7.79
C ALA A 35 -1.36 8.56 -7.77
N LYS A 36 -2.63 8.68 -7.35
CA LYS A 36 -3.30 9.98 -7.16
C LYS A 36 -2.70 10.78 -6.01
N ALA A 37 -2.52 10.15 -4.85
CA ALA A 37 -1.99 10.81 -3.67
C ALA A 37 -0.52 11.23 -3.81
N THR A 38 0.27 10.43 -4.52
CA THR A 38 1.72 10.68 -4.66
C THR A 38 2.03 11.66 -5.79
N GLY A 39 1.23 11.71 -6.87
CA GLY A 39 1.51 12.58 -8.02
C GLY A 39 2.82 12.21 -8.74
N GLY A 40 3.59 13.20 -9.20
CA GLY A 40 4.91 12.99 -9.83
C GLY A 40 4.86 12.46 -11.27
N GLY A 41 3.80 12.77 -12.02
CA GLY A 41 3.59 12.29 -13.38
C GLY A 41 3.27 10.79 -13.46
N ARG A 42 2.81 10.20 -12.37
CA ARG A 42 2.23 8.85 -12.33
C ARG A 42 0.83 8.87 -12.97
N PRO A 43 0.42 7.79 -13.65
CA PRO A 43 -0.86 7.77 -14.33
C PRO A 43 -2.00 7.86 -13.32
N GLN A 44 -2.98 8.71 -13.64
CA GLN A 44 -4.16 8.93 -12.80
C GLN A 44 -5.26 7.94 -13.17
N MET A 45 -4.97 6.65 -13.01
CA MET A 45 -5.90 5.58 -13.35
C MET A 45 -6.96 5.38 -12.26
N THR A 46 -8.18 5.08 -12.67
CA THR A 46 -9.19 4.49 -11.77
C THR A 46 -8.78 3.07 -11.38
N GLN A 47 -9.38 2.54 -10.32
CA GLN A 47 -9.18 1.14 -9.95
C GLN A 47 -9.53 0.18 -11.10
N GLU A 48 -10.60 0.46 -11.85
CA GLU A 48 -11.02 -0.36 -12.99
C GLU A 48 -9.99 -0.34 -14.12
N GLN A 49 -9.43 0.84 -14.43
CA GLN A 49 -8.35 0.96 -15.43
C GLN A 49 -7.09 0.22 -14.99
N ALA A 50 -6.71 0.33 -13.71
CA ALA A 50 -5.58 -0.41 -13.16
C ALA A 50 -5.83 -1.92 -13.18
N TYR A 51 -7.05 -2.35 -12.86
CA TYR A 51 -7.48 -3.75 -12.93
C TYR A 51 -7.33 -4.29 -14.35
N PHE A 52 -7.98 -3.68 -15.34
CA PHE A 52 -7.95 -4.19 -16.72
C PHE A 52 -6.55 -4.21 -17.32
N LYS A 53 -5.70 -3.24 -16.97
CA LYS A 53 -4.29 -3.22 -17.43
C LYS A 53 -3.52 -4.47 -16.99
N TYR A 54 -3.80 -4.99 -15.78
CA TYR A 54 -3.04 -6.10 -15.20
C TYR A 54 -3.87 -7.35 -14.91
N ALA A 55 -5.10 -7.46 -15.42
CA ALA A 55 -5.97 -8.62 -15.25
C ALA A 55 -5.33 -9.92 -15.80
N HIS A 56 -4.43 -9.81 -16.78
CA HIS A 56 -3.66 -10.95 -17.29
C HIS A 56 -2.64 -11.52 -16.30
N LEU A 57 -2.37 -10.84 -15.18
CA LEU A 57 -1.47 -11.29 -14.12
C LEU A 57 -2.20 -11.90 -12.92
N SER A 58 -3.53 -11.87 -12.89
CA SER A 58 -4.31 -12.53 -11.84
C SER A 58 -4.58 -14.00 -12.16
N ASP A 59 -4.87 -14.80 -11.12
CA ASP A 59 -5.33 -16.17 -11.28
C ASP A 59 -6.79 -16.26 -11.73
N GLU A 60 -7.32 -17.48 -11.84
CA GLU A 60 -8.71 -17.74 -12.25
C GLU A 60 -9.77 -17.13 -11.31
N ASP A 61 -9.41 -16.86 -10.05
CA ASP A 61 -10.24 -16.19 -9.05
C ASP A 61 -10.03 -14.66 -9.03
N ASN A 62 -9.29 -14.11 -9.99
CA ASN A 62 -8.85 -12.72 -10.05
C ASN A 62 -7.97 -12.29 -8.87
N ARG A 63 -7.32 -13.22 -8.16
CA ARG A 63 -6.38 -12.90 -7.08
C ARG A 63 -5.01 -12.52 -7.64
N MET A 64 -4.34 -11.62 -6.94
CA MET A 64 -3.01 -11.14 -7.30
C MET A 64 -1.96 -11.80 -6.40
N SER A 65 -1.05 -12.57 -7.01
CA SER A 65 0.09 -13.14 -6.26
C SER A 65 1.07 -12.05 -5.82
N ARG A 66 1.86 -12.31 -4.77
CA ARG A 66 2.89 -11.35 -4.31
C ARG A 66 3.94 -11.07 -5.39
N ALA A 67 4.32 -12.07 -6.17
CA ALA A 67 5.27 -11.90 -7.26
C ALA A 67 4.69 -10.98 -8.35
N ASN A 68 3.44 -11.21 -8.73
CA ASN A 68 2.76 -10.41 -9.75
C ASN A 68 2.47 -8.99 -9.25
N LEU A 69 2.11 -8.81 -7.98
CA LEU A 69 2.01 -7.48 -7.38
C LEU A 69 3.34 -6.73 -7.43
N ALA A 70 4.46 -7.40 -7.09
CA ALA A 70 5.78 -6.78 -7.19
C ALA A 70 6.16 -6.46 -8.65
N GLN A 71 5.75 -7.29 -9.62
CA GLN A 71 5.92 -7.01 -11.04
C GLN A 71 5.13 -5.76 -11.47
N ILE A 72 3.86 -5.65 -11.05
CA ILE A 72 3.03 -4.46 -11.31
C ILE A 72 3.69 -3.22 -10.73
N LEU A 73 4.10 -3.26 -9.45
CA LEU A 73 4.67 -2.10 -8.77
C LEU A 73 6.04 -1.70 -9.32
N ASN A 74 6.76 -2.60 -9.98
CA ASN A 74 8.01 -2.30 -10.70
C ASN A 74 7.79 -1.90 -12.16
N ASP A 75 6.55 -1.88 -12.68
CA ASP A 75 6.28 -1.32 -14.01
C ASP A 75 6.74 0.16 -14.01
N PRO A 76 7.63 0.57 -14.94
CA PRO A 76 8.22 1.90 -14.97
C PRO A 76 7.20 3.05 -14.93
N ILE A 77 5.96 2.82 -15.40
CA ILE A 77 4.90 3.82 -15.39
C ILE A 77 4.57 4.32 -13.97
N TRP A 78 4.73 3.47 -12.95
CA TRP A 78 4.42 3.82 -11.56
C TRP A 78 5.52 4.62 -10.88
N LYS A 79 6.73 4.66 -11.45
CA LYS A 79 7.90 5.33 -10.85
C LYS A 79 8.03 4.97 -9.36
N ALA A 80 7.87 3.69 -9.03
CA ALA A 80 7.98 3.18 -7.68
C ALA A 80 9.27 2.35 -7.54
N THR A 81 9.72 2.20 -6.30
CA THR A 81 10.64 1.13 -5.92
C THR A 81 9.82 0.11 -5.16
N ALA A 82 9.88 -1.17 -5.56
CA ALA A 82 9.19 -2.26 -4.87
C ALA A 82 10.17 -3.34 -4.41
N GLU A 83 10.00 -3.82 -3.18
CA GLU A 83 10.77 -4.89 -2.57
C GLU A 83 9.85 -6.07 -2.19
N LEU A 84 10.30 -7.28 -2.50
CA LEU A 84 9.81 -8.51 -1.87
C LEU A 84 10.62 -8.75 -0.59
N ILE A 85 9.92 -8.85 0.53
CA ILE A 85 10.55 -9.08 1.84
C ILE A 85 10.19 -10.50 2.30
N THR A 86 11.21 -11.31 2.55
CA THR A 86 11.08 -12.70 3.03
C THR A 86 11.91 -12.92 4.29
N GLY A 87 11.32 -13.62 5.26
CA GLY A 87 11.99 -14.00 6.51
C GLY A 87 11.98 -12.89 7.58
N PRO A 88 12.57 -13.15 8.75
CA PRO A 88 12.66 -12.18 9.83
C PRO A 88 13.65 -11.08 9.45
N ARG A 89 13.19 -10.09 8.69
CA ARG A 89 13.83 -8.78 8.65
C ARG A 89 13.49 -8.04 9.94
N ASP A 90 14.29 -7.05 10.30
CA ASP A 90 13.93 -5.97 11.24
C ASP A 90 12.80 -5.10 10.67
N LEU A 91 11.69 -5.73 10.29
CA LEU A 91 10.41 -5.12 10.00
C LEU A 91 9.88 -4.59 11.34
N GLY A 92 10.48 -3.51 11.82
CA GLY A 92 9.98 -2.75 12.95
C GLY A 92 9.40 -1.42 12.46
N LYS A 93 8.82 -0.67 13.38
CA LYS A 93 8.38 0.72 13.19
C LYS A 93 9.36 1.55 12.38
N ASN A 94 10.66 1.47 12.70
CA ASN A 94 11.72 2.22 12.02
C ASN A 94 11.87 1.89 10.53
N TYR A 95 11.58 0.65 10.10
CA TYR A 95 11.59 0.30 8.68
C TYR A 95 10.50 1.10 7.93
N PHE A 96 9.28 1.07 8.44
CA PHE A 96 8.15 1.79 7.85
C PHE A 96 8.37 3.30 7.89
N LEU A 97 8.84 3.84 9.01
CA LEU A 97 9.12 5.28 9.14
C LEU A 97 10.10 5.78 8.07
N ARG A 98 11.17 5.02 7.78
CA ARG A 98 12.12 5.36 6.72
C ARG A 98 11.49 5.31 5.33
N ARG A 99 10.62 4.34 5.05
CA ARG A 99 9.92 4.27 3.75
C ARG A 99 8.90 5.39 3.58
N LEU A 100 8.22 5.80 4.65
CA LEU A 100 7.27 6.92 4.65
C LEU A 100 7.93 8.28 4.40
N GLU A 101 9.25 8.41 4.57
CA GLU A 101 9.96 9.64 4.22
C GLU A 101 9.91 9.95 2.72
N SER A 102 9.80 8.91 1.88
CA SER A 102 9.60 9.04 0.43
C SER A 102 8.13 9.33 0.06
N GLY A 103 7.19 9.11 0.99
CA GLY A 103 5.75 9.29 0.78
C GLY A 103 4.93 8.04 1.07
N PRO A 104 3.63 8.05 0.71
CA PRO A 104 2.75 6.91 0.94
C PRO A 104 3.34 5.64 0.34
N MET A 105 3.16 4.50 1.01
CA MET A 105 3.70 3.21 0.58
C MET A 105 2.57 2.19 0.39
N ILE A 106 2.67 1.35 -0.63
CA ILE A 106 1.81 0.18 -0.79
C ILE A 106 2.39 -0.97 0.01
N ILE A 107 1.55 -1.69 0.76
CA ILE A 107 1.94 -2.83 1.61
C ILE A 107 1.02 -4.00 1.26
N GLY A 108 1.55 -4.98 0.53
CA GLY A 108 0.93 -6.29 0.32
C GLY A 108 1.39 -7.27 1.39
N TYR A 109 0.44 -7.90 2.08
CA TYR A 109 0.70 -8.78 3.22
C TYR A 109 -0.34 -9.91 3.29
N ARG A 110 -0.11 -10.92 4.14
CA ARG A 110 -1.14 -11.93 4.45
C ARG A 110 -1.93 -11.48 5.67
N ASP A 111 -3.24 -11.37 5.56
CA ASP A 111 -4.10 -11.00 6.68
C ASP A 111 -4.78 -12.25 7.24
N ALA A 112 -4.47 -12.60 8.49
CA ALA A 112 -5.07 -13.76 9.15
C ALA A 112 -6.60 -13.63 9.30
N LEU A 113 -7.14 -12.41 9.36
CA LEU A 113 -8.57 -12.16 9.49
C LEU A 113 -9.35 -12.47 8.22
N TYR A 114 -8.72 -12.35 7.05
CA TYR A 114 -9.35 -12.62 5.75
C TYR A 114 -8.96 -13.98 5.18
N GLY A 115 -8.05 -14.71 5.84
CA GLY A 115 -7.52 -15.99 5.36
C GLY A 115 -6.63 -15.89 4.12
N ASP A 116 -6.55 -14.72 3.49
CA ASP A 116 -5.96 -14.47 2.17
C ASP A 116 -4.98 -13.25 2.19
N GLY A 117 -4.38 -12.95 1.04
CA GLY A 117 -3.58 -11.75 0.83
C GLY A 117 -4.42 -10.47 0.85
N HIS A 118 -3.87 -9.41 1.43
CA HIS A 118 -4.48 -8.08 1.43
C HIS A 118 -3.46 -6.99 1.10
N VAL A 119 -3.95 -5.84 0.64
CA VAL A 119 -3.12 -4.68 0.32
C VAL A 119 -3.67 -3.44 1.03
N ASN A 120 -2.79 -2.67 1.65
CA ASN A 120 -3.10 -1.34 2.16
C ASN A 120 -2.15 -0.30 1.56
N VAL A 121 -2.50 0.99 1.70
CA VAL A 121 -1.54 2.08 1.53
C VAL A 121 -1.23 2.69 2.90
N GLY A 122 0.01 2.58 3.37
CA GLY A 122 0.49 3.32 4.53
C GLY A 122 0.80 4.76 4.16
N ILE A 123 0.17 5.73 4.81
CA ILE A 123 0.19 7.14 4.38
C ILE A 123 1.18 7.95 5.22
N ALA A 124 1.07 7.86 6.55
CA ALA A 124 1.89 8.62 7.48
C ALA A 124 1.84 7.99 8.89
N PRO A 125 2.79 8.29 9.79
CA PRO A 125 2.70 7.91 11.19
C PRO A 125 1.53 8.64 11.87
N SER A 126 0.80 7.94 12.73
CA SER A 126 -0.26 8.57 13.52
C SER A 126 0.31 9.38 14.69
N ILE A 127 -0.28 10.54 14.94
CA ILE A 127 0.03 11.37 16.13
C ILE A 127 -0.71 10.83 17.37
N SER A 128 -1.97 10.43 17.20
CA SER A 128 -2.83 9.95 18.29
C SER A 128 -2.54 8.50 18.71
N HIS A 129 -1.96 7.69 17.81
CA HIS A 129 -1.61 6.30 18.04
C HIS A 129 -0.15 6.09 17.62
N PRO A 130 0.83 6.37 18.49
CA PRO A 130 2.24 6.46 18.09
C PRO A 130 2.81 5.17 17.49
N ASP A 131 2.21 4.01 17.75
CA ASP A 131 2.62 2.71 17.21
C ASP A 131 1.81 2.26 15.98
N ASP A 132 1.06 3.20 15.39
CA ASP A 132 0.24 2.98 14.21
C ASP A 132 0.63 3.90 13.04
N MET A 133 0.30 3.42 11.85
CA MET A 133 0.22 4.23 10.65
C MET A 133 -1.22 4.60 10.36
N ILE A 134 -1.42 5.79 9.79
CA ILE A 134 -2.62 6.11 9.04
C ILE A 134 -2.55 5.35 7.72
N VAL A 135 -3.60 4.61 7.40
CA VAL A 135 -3.67 3.76 6.20
C VAL A 135 -4.93 4.00 5.41
N MET A 136 -4.86 3.86 4.09
CA MET A 136 -6.03 3.66 3.24
C MET A 136 -6.37 2.16 3.23
N GLU A 137 -7.54 1.81 3.73
CA GLU A 137 -8.06 0.45 3.82
C GLU A 137 -9.11 0.21 2.73
N PRO A 138 -8.77 -0.50 1.63
CA PRO A 138 -9.66 -0.65 0.50
C PRO A 138 -10.87 -1.55 0.78
N TRP A 139 -10.81 -2.46 1.76
CA TRP A 139 -11.95 -3.32 2.09
C TRP A 139 -13.16 -2.50 2.54
N THR A 140 -12.89 -1.51 3.40
CA THR A 140 -13.91 -0.61 3.95
C THR A 140 -14.07 0.68 3.15
N GLY A 141 -13.07 1.04 2.34
CA GLY A 141 -13.02 2.34 1.68
C GLY A 141 -12.85 3.47 2.68
N MET A 142 -12.05 3.26 3.74
CA MET A 142 -11.82 4.24 4.79
C MET A 142 -10.33 4.50 5.02
N THR A 143 -10.04 5.70 5.52
CA THR A 143 -8.77 5.99 6.18
C THR A 143 -8.87 5.50 7.63
N THR A 144 -7.95 4.65 8.08
CA THR A 144 -7.95 4.07 9.44
C THR A 144 -6.53 4.00 10.03
N HIS A 145 -6.41 3.52 11.25
CA HIS A 145 -5.14 3.30 11.94
C HIS A 145 -4.80 1.80 11.95
N LYS A 146 -3.56 1.46 11.62
CA LYS A 146 -3.05 0.08 11.74
C LYS A 146 -1.67 0.08 12.39
N GLY A 147 -1.53 -0.72 13.44
CA GLY A 147 -0.27 -0.94 14.13
C GLY A 147 0.82 -1.48 13.20
N TYR A 148 2.05 -1.01 13.36
CA TYR A 148 3.20 -1.53 12.61
C TYR A 148 3.28 -3.05 12.75
N GLY A 149 3.03 -3.59 13.96
CA GLY A 149 3.06 -5.01 14.29
C GLY A 149 2.18 -5.91 13.41
N LYS A 150 1.12 -5.37 12.79
CA LYS A 150 0.24 -6.12 11.89
C LYS A 150 0.99 -6.66 10.66
N TYR A 151 2.05 -5.99 10.25
CA TYR A 151 2.83 -6.35 9.06
C TYR A 151 4.09 -7.18 9.38
N THR A 152 4.42 -7.38 10.66
CA THR A 152 5.78 -7.76 11.06
C THR A 152 5.86 -9.15 11.69
N SER A 153 4.82 -9.99 11.53
CA SER A 153 4.83 -11.34 12.06
C SER A 153 5.95 -12.18 11.39
N LEU A 154 6.63 -13.02 12.16
CA LEU A 154 7.91 -13.70 11.81
C LEU A 154 7.86 -14.60 10.55
N SER A 155 6.67 -14.86 9.99
CA SER A 155 6.46 -15.64 8.77
C SER A 155 5.96 -14.82 7.57
N SER A 156 5.86 -13.50 7.72
CA SER A 156 5.23 -12.64 6.71
C SER A 156 6.14 -12.45 5.49
N LYS A 157 5.61 -12.80 4.31
CA LYS A 157 6.18 -12.39 3.03
C LYS A 157 5.45 -11.13 2.60
N LEU A 158 6.15 -10.00 2.55
CA LEU A 158 5.57 -8.71 2.19
C LEU A 158 5.96 -8.30 0.77
N VAL A 159 5.10 -7.52 0.14
CA VAL A 159 5.47 -6.63 -0.97
C VAL A 159 5.35 -5.22 -0.45
N ILE A 160 6.42 -4.43 -0.51
CA ILE A 160 6.38 -3.02 -0.12
C ILE A 160 6.83 -2.18 -1.29
N ALA A 161 6.08 -1.15 -1.64
CA ALA A 161 6.47 -0.18 -2.66
C ALA A 161 6.28 1.27 -2.22
N TRP A 162 7.19 2.15 -2.60
CA TRP A 162 7.15 3.58 -2.29
C TRP A 162 7.61 4.41 -3.49
N PRO A 163 7.40 5.74 -3.47
CA PRO A 163 7.75 6.60 -4.59
C PRO A 163 9.26 6.58 -4.83
N ARG A 164 9.67 6.33 -6.08
CA ARG A 164 11.04 6.59 -6.52
C ARG A 164 11.19 8.11 -6.68
N GLY A 165 12.24 8.66 -6.08
CA GLY A 165 12.64 10.07 -6.22
C GLY A 165 12.97 10.45 -7.65
#